data_AF-A0A9D2DGS7-F1
#
_entry.id   AF-A0A9D2DGS7-F1
#
_cell.length_a   1.000
_cell.length_b   1.000
_cell.length_c   1.000
_cell.angle_alpha   90.00
_cell.angle_beta   90.00
_cell.angle_gamma   90.00
#
_symmetry.space_group_name_H-M   'P 1'
#
loop_
_entity.id
_entity.type
_entity.pdbx_description
1 polymer ?
#
loop_
_entity_poly.entity_id
_entity_poly.type
_entity_poly.pdbx_seq_one_letter_code
_entity_poly.pdbx_strand_id
1 'polypeptide(L)'
;MESIKLGGFVIQNIEAINNNFSELDTGKANTSDIPVNVSDLTNDSEYQTKTQLASVIKNVTIDESTGIFTFTKYDDSTFTVDTLLEKVVTNFAYDEETEALVLTLEDGTKQSIPLSAFIDIYTGETTTSGTITVTSDNKISFDLADKAVTLAKLGDDVTTKFTSVENELNNKVDKVEGKQLSTEDYTTAEKQKLAGLQNYSLPIAGDTLGGVKNGGNVVIGSDGSMNVNLPGSFTKLNFTASDNWVDDTTLGTQTYKKLSLEAGGKSPLAVFRKNGTAYEQVVAYLAVNGTNVDIANLEAFEGYVICV
;
A
#
# COMPACT_ATOMS: atom_id res chain seq x y z
N MET A 1 155.35 113.92 15.54
CA MET A 1 154.28 113.17 14.88
C MET A 1 154.38 111.73 15.36
N GLU A 2 153.42 111.24 16.13
CA GLU A 2 153.34 109.82 16.49
C GLU A 2 152.91 109.00 15.27
N SER A 3 153.66 107.94 14.96
CA SER A 3 153.31 107.00 13.90
C SER A 3 152.20 106.06 14.36
N ILE A 4 151.09 106.00 13.63
CA ILE A 4 150.02 105.01 13.84
C ILE A 4 150.51 103.64 13.34
N LYS A 5 150.49 102.61 14.19
CA LYS A 5 150.79 101.22 13.82
C LYS A 5 149.55 100.58 13.16
N LEU A 6 149.56 100.45 11.82
CA LEU A 6 148.46 99.86 11.02
C LEU A 6 148.07 98.41 11.40
N GLY A 7 148.98 97.63 11.99
CA GLY A 7 148.78 96.18 12.20
C GLY A 7 147.62 95.81 13.14
N GLY A 8 147.33 96.63 14.16
CA GLY A 8 146.27 96.31 15.13
C GLY A 8 144.85 96.49 14.57
N PHE A 9 144.64 97.48 13.72
CA PHE A 9 143.33 97.78 13.12
C PHE A 9 142.85 96.69 12.16
N VAL A 10 143.79 96.09 11.40
CA VAL A 10 143.47 95.03 10.45
C VAL A 10 142.99 93.76 11.15
N ILE A 11 143.60 93.40 12.29
CA ILE A 11 143.24 92.18 13.04
C ILE A 11 141.82 92.29 13.62
N GLN A 12 141.47 93.41 14.25
CA GLN A 12 140.12 93.61 14.80
C GLN A 12 139.03 93.52 13.73
N ASN A 13 139.28 94.09 12.56
CA ASN A 13 138.30 94.03 11.46
C ASN A 13 138.12 92.60 10.94
N ILE A 14 139.20 91.80 10.88
CA ILE A 14 139.12 90.38 10.48
C ILE A 14 138.34 89.57 11.52
N GLU A 15 138.58 89.78 12.82
CA GLU A 15 137.82 89.12 13.89
C GLU A 15 136.32 89.48 13.86
N ALA A 16 136.00 90.76 13.68
CA ALA A 16 134.61 91.22 13.59
C ALA A 16 133.88 90.61 12.37
N ILE A 17 134.55 90.53 11.21
CA ILE A 17 133.99 89.88 10.02
C ILE A 17 133.74 88.39 10.29
N ASN A 18 134.70 87.67 10.88
CA ASN A 18 134.53 86.24 11.17
C ASN A 18 133.37 85.99 12.15
N ASN A 19 133.24 86.81 13.19
CA ASN A 19 132.13 86.68 14.14
C ASN A 19 130.78 86.92 13.45
N ASN A 20 130.67 87.94 12.59
CA ASN A 20 129.44 88.22 11.84
C ASN A 20 129.08 87.10 10.84
N PHE A 21 130.06 86.39 10.28
CA PHE A 21 129.80 85.25 9.40
C PHE A 21 129.40 83.97 10.15
N SER A 22 129.84 83.80 11.40
CA SER A 22 129.45 82.64 12.24
C SER A 22 127.96 82.62 12.58
N GLU A 23 127.33 83.79 12.73
CA GLU A 23 125.89 83.90 12.98
C GLU A 23 125.06 83.46 11.76
N LEU A 24 125.61 83.62 10.55
CA LEU A 24 124.93 83.23 9.31
C LEU A 24 124.92 81.71 9.09
N ASP A 25 125.90 80.98 9.63
CA ASP A 25 125.96 79.52 9.51
C ASP A 25 125.07 78.80 10.54
N THR A 26 124.88 79.42 11.70
CA THR A 26 124.04 78.88 12.80
C THR A 26 122.57 79.25 12.70
N GLY A 27 122.20 80.27 11.92
CA GLY A 27 120.82 80.73 11.69
C GLY A 27 120.05 80.02 10.57
N LYS A 28 120.62 78.98 9.93
CA LYS A 28 119.90 78.20 8.90
C LYS A 28 118.74 77.43 9.54
N ALA A 29 117.58 77.46 8.89
CA ALA A 29 116.40 76.71 9.35
C ALA A 29 116.73 75.21 9.46
N ASN A 30 116.24 74.56 10.52
CA ASN A 30 116.41 73.12 10.71
C ASN A 30 115.67 72.37 9.60
N THR A 31 116.40 71.83 8.63
CA THR A 31 115.81 71.11 7.50
C THR A 31 115.36 69.69 7.87
N SER A 32 115.64 69.21 9.10
CA SER A 32 115.22 67.89 9.56
C SER A 32 113.71 67.76 9.75
N ASP A 33 113.00 68.87 9.95
CA ASP A 33 111.54 68.88 10.16
C ASP A 33 110.76 69.16 8.86
N ILE A 34 111.47 69.33 7.73
CA ILE A 34 110.86 69.54 6.41
C ILE A 34 110.61 68.16 5.78
N PRO A 35 109.36 67.80 5.45
CA PRO A 35 109.04 66.58 4.71
C PRO A 35 109.87 66.49 3.43
N VAL A 36 110.65 65.41 3.27
CA VAL A 36 111.51 65.21 2.09
C VAL A 36 110.84 64.30 1.04
N ASN A 37 109.86 63.49 1.45
CA ASN A 37 109.02 62.72 0.55
C ASN A 37 107.54 63.09 0.70
N VAL A 38 106.77 62.86 -0.36
CA VAL A 38 105.31 63.04 -0.35
C VAL A 38 104.64 62.14 0.70
N SER A 39 105.24 60.99 1.03
CA SER A 39 104.77 60.08 2.09
C SER A 39 104.85 60.66 3.50
N ASP A 40 105.66 61.70 3.70
CA ASP A 40 105.92 62.31 5.00
C ASP A 40 104.90 63.44 5.28
N LEU A 41 103.99 63.71 4.33
CA LEU A 41 102.89 64.67 4.46
C LEU A 41 101.71 64.03 5.21
N THR A 42 101.28 64.64 6.31
CA THR A 42 100.16 64.17 7.15
C THR A 42 98.95 65.11 7.13
N ASN A 43 98.96 66.15 6.30
CA ASN A 43 97.98 67.23 6.25
C ASN A 43 96.54 66.77 5.98
N ASP A 44 96.36 65.60 5.36
CA ASP A 44 95.03 65.08 5.00
C ASP A 44 94.63 63.83 5.82
N SER A 45 95.36 63.51 6.89
CA SER A 45 95.10 62.31 7.71
C SER A 45 93.74 62.30 8.42
N GLU A 46 93.12 63.47 8.60
CA GLU A 46 91.76 63.62 9.15
C GLU A 46 90.66 63.53 8.08
N TYR A 47 91.02 63.44 6.79
CA TYR A 47 90.07 63.32 5.68
C TYR A 47 89.91 61.87 5.21
N GLN A 48 88.71 61.53 4.75
CA GLN A 48 88.39 60.21 4.21
C GLN A 48 88.90 60.07 2.77
N THR A 49 89.57 58.96 2.47
CA THR A 49 90.03 58.63 1.11
C THR A 49 88.87 58.21 0.22
N LYS A 50 89.06 58.30 -1.11
CA LYS A 50 88.09 57.79 -2.11
C LYS A 50 87.74 56.31 -1.87
N THR A 51 88.70 55.50 -1.44
CA THR A 51 88.51 54.08 -1.11
C THR A 51 87.65 53.89 0.13
N GLN A 52 87.83 54.73 1.16
CA GLN A 52 87.00 54.68 2.38
C GLN A 52 85.57 55.17 2.12
N LEU A 53 85.38 56.11 1.20
CA LEU A 53 84.06 56.63 0.83
C LEU A 53 83.27 55.67 -0.06
N ALA A 54 83.93 54.79 -0.82
CA ALA A 54 83.28 53.91 -1.78
C ALA A 54 82.14 53.05 -1.18
N SER A 55 82.25 52.64 0.08
CA SER A 55 81.21 51.84 0.77
C SER A 55 80.08 52.67 1.40
N VAL A 56 80.26 53.98 1.52
CA VAL A 56 79.31 54.89 2.15
C VAL A 56 78.10 55.10 1.25
N ILE A 57 76.91 55.21 1.84
CA ILE A 57 75.67 55.48 1.11
C ILE A 57 75.67 56.92 0.59
N LYS A 58 75.55 57.05 -0.73
CA LYS A 58 75.41 58.32 -1.45
C LYS A 58 73.94 58.74 -1.56
N ASN A 59 73.03 57.79 -1.78
CA ASN A 59 71.60 58.06 -1.94
C ASN A 59 70.75 56.84 -1.52
N VAL A 60 69.50 57.11 -1.14
CA VAL A 60 68.47 56.09 -0.89
C VAL A 60 67.20 56.49 -1.62
N THR A 61 66.65 55.58 -2.41
CA THR A 61 65.35 55.75 -3.07
C THR A 61 64.40 54.63 -2.67
N ILE A 62 63.10 54.93 -2.66
CA ILE A 62 62.03 53.94 -2.48
C ILE A 62 61.18 53.90 -3.75
N ASP A 63 60.83 52.69 -4.18
CA ASP A 63 59.71 52.49 -5.08
C ASP A 63 58.44 52.37 -4.23
N GLU A 64 57.58 53.39 -4.26
CA GLU A 64 56.37 53.45 -3.43
C GLU A 64 55.35 52.37 -3.79
N SER A 65 55.43 51.78 -4.99
CA SER A 65 54.51 50.72 -5.43
C SER A 65 54.92 49.32 -4.96
N THR A 66 56.23 49.07 -4.86
CA THR A 66 56.79 47.76 -4.47
C THR A 66 57.43 47.77 -3.08
N GLY A 67 57.60 48.94 -2.45
CA GLY A 67 58.26 49.07 -1.15
C GLY A 67 59.76 48.75 -1.16
N ILE A 68 60.39 48.63 -2.34
CA ILE A 68 61.81 48.28 -2.46
C ILE A 68 62.67 49.52 -2.22
N PHE A 69 63.56 49.45 -1.22
CA PHE A 69 64.60 50.45 -1.00
C PHE A 69 65.82 50.12 -1.86
N THR A 70 66.30 51.10 -2.62
CA THR A 70 67.56 51.02 -3.36
C THR A 70 68.59 51.94 -2.73
N PHE A 71 69.69 51.36 -2.28
CA PHE A 71 70.81 52.08 -1.70
C PHE A 71 71.91 52.21 -2.74
N THR A 72 72.29 53.45 -3.06
CA THR A 72 73.41 53.74 -3.97
C THR A 72 74.61 54.19 -3.16
N LYS A 73 75.76 53.57 -3.38
CA LYS A 73 77.02 53.95 -2.75
C LYS A 73 77.76 55.03 -3.55
N TYR A 74 78.83 55.59 -3.00
CA TYR A 74 79.64 56.60 -3.71
C TYR A 74 80.41 56.05 -4.92
N ASP A 75 80.61 54.73 -5.01
CA ASP A 75 81.16 54.06 -6.18
C ASP A 75 80.10 53.71 -7.25
N ASP A 76 78.87 54.22 -7.07
CA ASP A 76 77.69 53.97 -7.90
C ASP A 76 77.20 52.51 -7.91
N SER A 77 77.80 51.62 -7.12
CA SER A 77 77.22 50.28 -6.89
C SER A 77 75.96 50.38 -6.03
N THR A 78 75.03 49.46 -6.26
CA THR A 78 73.73 49.43 -5.58
C THR A 78 73.48 48.10 -4.89
N PHE A 79 72.67 48.13 -3.84
CA PHE A 79 72.00 46.96 -3.29
C PHE A 79 70.58 47.35 -2.88
N THR A 80 69.70 46.36 -2.80
CA THR A 80 68.28 46.57 -2.51
C THR A 80 67.88 45.88 -1.22
N VAL A 81 66.88 46.44 -0.55
CA VAL A 81 66.17 45.81 0.56
C VAL A 81 64.69 45.82 0.21
N ASP A 82 64.12 44.62 0.12
CA ASP A 82 62.72 44.42 -0.19
C ASP A 82 61.91 44.31 1.12
N THR A 83 60.88 45.16 1.25
CA THR A 83 60.01 45.19 2.44
C THR A 83 58.81 44.27 2.33
N LEU A 84 58.52 43.72 1.14
CA LEU A 84 57.35 42.90 0.86
C LEU A 84 56.02 43.63 1.14
N LEU A 85 55.99 44.96 1.09
CA LEU A 85 54.78 45.75 1.31
C LEU A 85 53.71 45.45 0.26
N GLU A 86 54.11 45.10 -0.97
CA GLU A 86 53.23 44.64 -2.04
C GLU A 86 52.42 43.37 -1.71
N LYS A 87 52.80 42.64 -0.65
CA LYS A 87 52.06 41.45 -0.18
C LYS A 87 51.08 41.76 0.94
N VAL A 88 51.06 42.99 1.46
CA VAL A 88 50.15 43.38 2.52
C VAL A 88 48.77 43.65 1.94
N VAL A 89 47.74 43.04 2.54
CA VAL A 89 46.34 43.30 2.18
C VAL A 89 45.92 44.64 2.78
N THR A 90 45.48 45.56 1.94
CA THR A 90 45.01 46.90 2.33
C THR A 90 43.51 46.97 2.49
N ASN A 91 42.78 46.13 1.74
CA ASN A 91 41.33 46.10 1.76
C ASN A 91 40.78 44.69 1.49
N PHE A 92 39.59 44.41 2.02
CA PHE A 92 38.82 43.22 1.69
C PHE A 92 37.39 43.64 1.32
N ALA A 93 36.87 43.06 0.25
CA ALA A 93 35.53 43.32 -0.23
C ALA A 93 34.88 42.03 -0.76
N TYR A 94 33.56 41.95 -0.68
CA TYR A 94 32.80 40.90 -1.36
C TYR A 94 32.39 41.41 -2.74
N ASP A 95 32.65 40.60 -3.77
CA ASP A 95 32.20 40.83 -5.13
C ASP A 95 30.93 40.01 -5.38
N GLU A 96 29.78 40.68 -5.54
CA GLU A 96 28.48 40.06 -5.76
C GLU A 96 28.35 39.41 -7.15
N GLU A 97 29.13 39.83 -8.15
CA GLU A 97 29.06 39.28 -9.51
C GLU A 97 29.80 37.93 -9.59
N THR A 98 30.95 37.84 -8.92
CA THR A 98 31.78 36.63 -8.90
C THR A 98 31.61 35.76 -7.65
N GLU A 99 30.78 36.21 -6.70
CA GLU A 99 30.55 35.59 -5.39
C GLU A 99 31.85 35.25 -4.64
N ALA A 100 32.85 36.14 -4.73
CA ALA A 100 34.18 35.91 -4.19
C ALA A 100 34.57 36.97 -3.14
N LEU A 101 35.34 36.55 -2.14
CA LEU A 101 36.06 37.48 -1.28
C LEU A 101 37.31 37.96 -2.03
N VAL A 102 37.39 39.26 -2.27
CA VAL A 102 38.49 39.91 -2.99
C VAL A 102 39.37 40.67 -2.00
N LEU A 103 40.62 40.24 -1.89
CA LEU A 103 41.67 40.92 -1.13
C LEU A 103 42.44 41.83 -2.08
N THR A 104 42.52 43.12 -1.77
CA THR A 104 43.34 44.08 -2.53
C THR A 104 44.66 44.27 -1.79
N LEU A 105 45.77 44.09 -2.50
CA LEU A 105 47.12 44.31 -1.98
C LEU A 105 47.52 45.78 -2.12
N GLU A 106 48.60 46.19 -1.45
CA GLU A 106 49.14 47.57 -1.52
C GLU A 106 49.51 47.98 -2.95
N ASP A 107 50.02 47.06 -3.77
CA ASP A 107 50.37 47.31 -5.17
C ASP A 107 49.14 47.42 -6.11
N GLY A 108 47.93 47.26 -5.57
CA GLY A 108 46.66 47.29 -6.31
C GLY A 108 46.27 45.95 -6.95
N THR A 109 47.11 44.91 -6.85
CA THR A 109 46.74 43.56 -7.31
C THR A 109 45.66 42.95 -6.41
N LYS A 110 44.93 41.98 -6.95
CA LYS A 110 43.77 41.37 -6.29
C LYS A 110 43.95 39.86 -6.17
N GLN A 111 43.67 39.33 -4.98
CA GLN A 111 43.55 37.89 -4.74
C GLN A 111 42.07 37.57 -4.53
N SER A 112 41.53 36.67 -5.35
CA SER A 112 40.12 36.29 -5.33
C SER A 112 39.95 34.88 -4.75
N ILE A 113 39.05 34.77 -3.77
CA ILE A 113 38.71 33.52 -3.09
C ILE A 113 37.23 33.23 -3.37
N PRO A 114 36.89 32.32 -4.30
CA PRO A 114 35.50 32.00 -4.62
C PRO A 114 34.82 31.34 -3.42
N LEU A 115 33.74 31.93 -2.91
CA LEU A 115 33.06 31.39 -1.72
C LEU A 115 32.25 30.14 -2.04
N SER A 116 31.80 29.99 -3.29
CA SER A 116 31.11 28.80 -3.80
C SER A 116 31.95 27.52 -3.69
N ALA A 117 33.28 27.62 -3.70
CA ALA A 117 34.16 26.46 -3.53
C ALA A 117 34.11 25.85 -2.12
N PHE A 118 33.57 26.58 -1.13
CA PHE A 118 33.46 26.14 0.25
C PHE A 118 32.05 25.63 0.62
N ILE A 119 31.09 25.73 -0.29
CA ILE A 119 29.71 25.31 -0.05
C ILE A 119 29.22 24.38 -1.16
N ASP A 120 28.71 23.20 -0.78
CA ASP A 120 28.00 22.34 -1.71
C ASP A 120 26.56 22.84 -1.86
N ILE A 121 26.17 23.22 -3.07
CA ILE A 121 24.80 23.63 -3.38
C ILE A 121 24.02 22.38 -3.83
N TYR A 122 23.11 21.91 -2.99
CA TYR A 122 22.18 20.86 -3.39
C TYR A 122 21.06 21.46 -4.24
N THR A 123 20.81 20.85 -5.39
CA THR A 123 19.68 21.19 -6.25
C THR A 123 18.69 20.04 -6.30
N GLY A 124 17.41 20.37 -6.40
CA GLY A 124 16.34 19.40 -6.58
C GLY A 124 16.10 19.10 -8.05
N GLU A 125 15.79 17.85 -8.39
CA GLU A 125 15.45 17.42 -9.74
C GLU A 125 14.05 16.79 -9.75
N THR A 126 13.30 17.03 -10.82
CA THR A 126 12.03 16.35 -11.11
C THR A 126 12.28 15.13 -11.98
N THR A 127 11.84 13.97 -11.49
CA THR A 127 11.93 12.68 -12.18
C THR A 127 10.53 12.11 -12.42
N THR A 128 10.44 10.95 -13.07
CA THR A 128 9.18 10.20 -13.20
C THR A 128 8.62 9.69 -11.88
N SER A 129 9.46 9.51 -10.84
CA SER A 129 9.00 9.03 -9.54
C SER A 129 8.56 10.16 -8.60
N GLY A 130 8.93 11.41 -8.88
CA GLY A 130 8.64 12.53 -8.00
C GLY A 130 9.65 13.67 -8.16
N THR A 131 9.50 14.68 -7.32
CA THR A 131 10.32 15.89 -7.33
C THR A 131 11.05 16.04 -6.01
N ILE A 132 12.36 16.24 -6.07
CA ILE A 132 13.14 16.75 -4.94
C ILE A 132 13.08 18.26 -5.00
N THR A 133 12.77 18.92 -3.88
CA THR A 133 12.80 20.38 -3.75
C THR A 133 13.78 20.76 -2.64
N VAL A 134 14.65 21.70 -2.94
CA VAL A 134 15.54 22.35 -1.96
C VAL A 134 15.03 23.78 -1.78
N THR A 135 14.53 24.09 -0.59
CA THR A 135 13.95 25.41 -0.28
C THR A 135 15.02 26.39 0.19
N SER A 136 14.68 27.68 0.20
CA SER A 136 15.59 28.75 0.65
C SER A 136 15.95 28.70 2.13
N ASP A 137 15.23 27.93 2.95
CA ASP A 137 15.56 27.63 4.35
C ASP A 137 16.39 26.33 4.50
N ASN A 138 17.04 25.88 3.42
CA ASN A 138 17.91 24.70 3.37
C ASN A 138 17.22 23.39 3.77
N LYS A 139 15.91 23.25 3.49
CA LYS A 139 15.20 21.98 3.69
C LYS A 139 15.10 21.22 2.37
N ILE A 140 15.34 19.93 2.47
CA ILE A 140 15.17 18.99 1.37
C ILE A 140 13.85 18.26 1.60
N SER A 141 12.92 18.41 0.67
CA SER A 141 11.67 17.65 0.65
C SER A 141 11.57 16.82 -0.62
N PHE A 142 10.92 15.66 -0.51
CA PHE A 142 10.56 14.84 -1.66
C PHE A 142 9.04 14.77 -1.76
N ASP A 143 8.53 15.13 -2.93
CA ASP A 143 7.13 14.97 -3.30
C ASP A 143 7.00 13.82 -4.30
N LEU A 144 6.23 12.80 -3.92
CA LEU A 144 6.06 11.60 -4.73
C LEU A 144 5.02 11.87 -5.82
N ALA A 145 5.36 11.58 -7.08
CA ALA A 145 4.42 11.76 -8.17
C ALA A 145 3.21 10.81 -8.06
N ASP A 146 2.05 11.24 -8.55
CA ASP A 146 0.86 10.40 -8.57
C ASP A 146 1.15 9.08 -9.30
N LYS A 147 0.70 7.97 -8.71
CA LYS A 147 0.91 6.59 -9.21
C LYS A 147 2.38 6.16 -9.40
N ALA A 148 3.36 6.88 -8.83
CA ALA A 148 4.76 6.49 -8.92
C ALA A 148 5.10 5.19 -8.18
N VAL A 149 4.27 4.78 -7.21
CA VAL A 149 4.44 3.53 -6.45
C VAL A 149 3.81 2.38 -7.21
N THR A 150 4.66 1.51 -7.75
CA THR A 150 4.25 0.24 -8.38
C THR A 150 4.26 -0.88 -7.35
N LEU A 151 3.63 -2.02 -7.66
CA LEU A 151 3.64 -3.20 -6.77
C LEU A 151 5.07 -3.65 -6.42
N ALA A 152 6.02 -3.53 -7.35
CA ALA A 152 7.43 -3.84 -7.12
C ALA A 152 8.14 -2.92 -6.12
N LYS A 153 7.56 -1.75 -5.81
CA LYS A 153 8.06 -0.81 -4.79
C LYS A 153 7.40 -1.02 -3.42
N LEU A 154 6.44 -1.95 -3.29
CA LEU A 154 5.77 -2.27 -2.04
C LEU A 154 6.49 -3.42 -1.32
N GLY A 155 6.41 -3.42 0.02
CA GLY A 155 6.97 -4.51 0.83
C GLY A 155 6.19 -5.82 0.71
N ASP A 156 6.85 -6.91 1.07
CA ASP A 156 6.33 -8.29 0.94
C ASP A 156 4.98 -8.49 1.64
N ASP A 157 4.75 -7.85 2.79
CA ASP A 157 3.48 -7.94 3.53
C ASP A 157 2.28 -7.46 2.71
N VAL A 158 2.45 -6.37 1.96
CA VAL A 158 1.39 -5.78 1.14
C VAL A 158 1.18 -6.63 -0.10
N THR A 159 2.26 -7.05 -0.75
CA THR A 159 2.23 -7.94 -1.92
C THR A 159 1.53 -9.27 -1.59
N THR A 160 1.88 -9.88 -0.45
CA THR A 160 1.26 -11.12 0.05
C THR A 160 -0.25 -10.97 0.27
N LYS A 161 -0.68 -9.85 0.86
CA LYS A 161 -2.10 -9.56 1.05
C LYS A 161 -2.85 -9.40 -0.26
N PHE A 162 -2.27 -8.71 -1.25
CA PHE A 162 -2.88 -8.59 -2.58
C PHE A 162 -3.06 -9.95 -3.26
N THR A 163 -2.02 -10.79 -3.24
CA THR A 163 -2.10 -12.16 -3.78
C THR A 163 -3.12 -13.02 -3.02
N SER A 164 -3.23 -12.88 -1.69
CA SER A 164 -4.24 -13.57 -0.89
C SER A 164 -5.66 -13.17 -1.32
N VAL A 165 -5.91 -11.87 -1.49
CA VAL A 165 -7.21 -11.36 -1.95
C VAL A 165 -7.54 -11.86 -3.35
N GLU A 166 -6.56 -11.87 -4.26
CA GLU A 166 -6.73 -12.39 -5.62
C GLU A 166 -7.09 -13.88 -5.61
N ASN A 167 -6.39 -14.68 -4.79
CA ASN A 167 -6.69 -16.11 -4.63
C ASN A 167 -8.08 -16.35 -4.00
N GLU A 168 -8.43 -15.59 -2.96
CA GLU A 168 -9.75 -15.67 -2.34
C GLU A 168 -10.87 -15.28 -3.30
N LEU A 169 -10.64 -14.29 -4.16
CA LEU A 169 -11.57 -13.88 -5.20
C LEU A 169 -11.74 -14.98 -6.26
N ASN A 170 -10.64 -15.60 -6.70
CA ASN A 170 -10.66 -16.73 -7.64
C ASN A 170 -11.38 -17.96 -7.08
N ASN A 171 -11.42 -18.11 -5.74
CA ASN A 171 -12.14 -19.19 -5.07
C ASN A 171 -13.64 -18.89 -4.89
N LYS A 172 -14.11 -17.67 -5.20
CA LYS A 172 -15.54 -17.40 -5.16
C LYS A 172 -16.24 -18.01 -6.37
N VAL A 173 -17.40 -18.60 -6.11
CA VAL A 173 -18.29 -19.11 -7.16
C VAL A 173 -18.89 -17.92 -7.91
N ASP A 174 -18.78 -17.92 -9.24
CA ASP A 174 -19.41 -16.92 -10.08
C ASP A 174 -20.94 -16.89 -9.88
N LYS A 175 -21.50 -15.69 -9.83
CA LYS A 175 -22.95 -15.51 -9.77
C LYS A 175 -23.56 -15.91 -11.12
N VAL A 176 -24.27 -17.04 -11.16
CA VAL A 176 -25.09 -17.43 -12.31
C VAL A 176 -26.48 -16.81 -12.16
N GLU A 177 -26.99 -16.15 -13.21
CA GLU A 177 -28.34 -15.58 -13.21
C GLU A 177 -29.39 -16.68 -12.93
N GLY A 178 -30.27 -16.44 -11.95
CA GLY A 178 -31.24 -17.44 -11.47
C GLY A 178 -30.74 -18.37 -10.36
N LYS A 179 -29.47 -18.29 -9.93
CA LYS A 179 -28.94 -18.98 -8.73
C LYS A 179 -28.60 -18.00 -7.60
N GLN A 180 -28.94 -18.35 -6.38
CA GLN A 180 -28.47 -17.73 -5.13
C GLN A 180 -27.02 -18.21 -4.82
N LEU A 181 -26.22 -17.42 -4.09
CA LEU A 181 -24.80 -17.72 -3.79
C LEU A 181 -24.55 -19.03 -3.02
N SER A 182 -25.61 -19.66 -2.49
CA SER A 182 -25.61 -21.00 -1.88
C SER A 182 -26.88 -21.76 -2.26
N THR A 183 -27.18 -21.86 -3.55
CA THR A 183 -28.38 -22.59 -3.99
C THR A 183 -28.17 -24.09 -3.77
N GLU A 184 -29.05 -24.72 -3.01
CA GLU A 184 -29.18 -26.17 -2.94
C GLU A 184 -29.21 -26.75 -4.36
N ASP A 185 -28.09 -27.30 -4.82
CA ASP A 185 -27.95 -27.97 -6.10
C ASP A 185 -28.58 -29.37 -5.99
N TYR A 186 -29.92 -29.45 -5.96
CA TYR A 186 -30.58 -30.72 -6.21
C TYR A 186 -30.07 -31.24 -7.56
N THR A 187 -29.50 -32.44 -7.53
CA THR A 187 -29.07 -33.14 -8.73
C THR A 187 -30.25 -33.28 -9.69
N THR A 188 -29.98 -33.41 -10.99
CA THR A 188 -31.05 -33.67 -11.98
C THR A 188 -31.93 -34.85 -11.59
N ALA A 189 -31.33 -35.88 -10.96
CA ALA A 189 -32.05 -37.04 -10.44
C ALA A 189 -33.00 -36.67 -9.28
N GLU A 190 -32.58 -35.83 -8.34
CA GLU A 190 -33.43 -35.36 -7.24
C GLU A 190 -34.55 -34.45 -7.72
N LYS A 191 -34.26 -33.57 -8.69
CA LYS A 191 -35.28 -32.73 -9.34
C LYS A 191 -36.32 -33.57 -10.08
N GLN A 192 -35.89 -34.64 -10.77
CA GLN A 192 -36.81 -35.59 -11.42
C GLN A 192 -37.66 -36.37 -10.40
N LYS A 193 -37.06 -36.83 -9.30
CA LYS A 193 -37.79 -37.49 -8.20
C LYS A 193 -38.83 -36.56 -7.59
N LEU A 194 -38.46 -35.32 -7.30
CA LEU A 194 -39.35 -34.31 -6.73
C LEU A 194 -40.50 -33.96 -7.68
N ALA A 195 -40.21 -33.77 -8.97
CA ALA A 195 -41.25 -33.55 -9.99
C ALA A 195 -42.23 -34.73 -10.08
N GLY A 196 -41.76 -35.96 -9.83
CA GLY A 196 -42.57 -37.17 -9.82
C GLY A 196 -43.55 -37.30 -8.64
N LEU A 197 -43.37 -36.54 -7.55
CA LEU A 197 -44.22 -36.64 -6.35
C LEU A 197 -45.63 -36.05 -6.55
N GLN A 198 -45.78 -35.05 -7.42
CA GLN A 198 -47.10 -34.44 -7.72
C GLN A 198 -48.02 -35.39 -8.51
N ASN A 199 -47.48 -36.46 -9.10
CA ASN A 199 -48.21 -37.40 -9.96
C ASN A 199 -48.45 -38.77 -9.29
N TYR A 200 -48.39 -38.86 -7.97
CA TYR A 200 -48.66 -40.12 -7.27
C TYR A 200 -50.16 -40.43 -7.27
N SER A 201 -50.60 -41.26 -8.23
CA SER A 201 -51.93 -41.87 -8.20
C SER A 201 -51.94 -42.98 -7.15
N LEU A 202 -52.81 -42.86 -6.15
CA LEU A 202 -53.02 -43.93 -5.18
C LEU A 202 -53.46 -45.20 -5.93
N PRO A 203 -52.79 -46.34 -5.70
CA PRO A 203 -53.21 -47.61 -6.30
C PRO A 203 -54.59 -48.02 -5.78
N ILE A 204 -55.33 -48.75 -6.61
CA ILE A 204 -56.57 -49.41 -6.18
C ILE A 204 -56.27 -50.26 -4.93
N ALA A 205 -57.13 -50.16 -3.92
CA ALA A 205 -57.01 -50.92 -2.68
C ALA A 205 -56.97 -52.44 -2.94
N GLY A 206 -56.13 -53.14 -2.17
CA GLY A 206 -55.83 -54.56 -2.35
C GLY A 206 -54.83 -55.03 -1.31
N ASP A 207 -54.44 -56.31 -1.39
CA ASP A 207 -53.76 -56.98 -0.27
C ASP A 207 -52.33 -56.47 0.00
N THR A 208 -51.74 -55.70 -0.92
CA THR A 208 -50.34 -55.27 -0.75
C THR A 208 -50.12 -53.76 -0.83
N LEU A 209 -50.91 -52.95 -1.57
CA LEU A 209 -50.44 -51.59 -1.94
C LEU A 209 -51.49 -50.48 -2.20
N GLY A 210 -52.77 -50.63 -1.86
CA GLY A 210 -53.68 -49.47 -1.81
C GLY A 210 -54.13 -49.20 -0.38
N GLY A 211 -54.50 -47.96 -0.08
CA GLY A 211 -54.61 -47.42 1.30
C GLY A 211 -55.54 -48.14 2.28
N VAL A 212 -56.21 -49.23 1.89
CA VAL A 212 -57.04 -50.08 2.75
C VAL A 212 -56.62 -51.54 2.59
N LYS A 213 -56.29 -52.21 3.71
CA LYS A 213 -56.06 -53.66 3.77
C LYS A 213 -57.38 -54.39 3.98
N ASN A 214 -57.67 -55.37 3.14
CA ASN A 214 -58.87 -56.20 3.25
C ASN A 214 -58.69 -57.31 4.31
N GLY A 215 -59.65 -57.47 5.22
CA GLY A 215 -59.68 -58.54 6.22
C GLY A 215 -60.41 -59.81 5.78
N GLY A 216 -60.84 -59.90 4.52
CA GLY A 216 -61.42 -61.10 3.89
C GLY A 216 -62.90 -61.01 3.52
N ASN A 217 -63.70 -60.13 4.16
CA ASN A 217 -65.15 -60.04 3.95
C ASN A 217 -65.58 -58.94 2.96
N VAL A 218 -64.62 -58.16 2.47
CA VAL A 218 -64.80 -57.08 1.51
C VAL A 218 -64.23 -57.54 0.18
N VAL A 219 -64.91 -57.30 -0.94
CA VAL A 219 -64.34 -57.49 -2.28
C VAL A 219 -64.12 -56.12 -2.89
N ILE A 220 -62.92 -55.89 -3.42
CA ILE A 220 -62.57 -54.65 -4.10
C ILE A 220 -62.67 -54.90 -5.61
N GLY A 221 -63.52 -54.15 -6.29
CA GLY A 221 -63.69 -54.22 -7.73
C GLY A 221 -62.47 -53.68 -8.48
N SER A 222 -62.31 -54.07 -9.74
CA SER A 222 -61.24 -53.57 -10.62
C SER A 222 -61.32 -52.07 -10.92
N ASP A 223 -62.43 -51.43 -10.55
CA ASP A 223 -62.69 -49.98 -10.62
C ASP A 223 -62.41 -49.25 -9.30
N GLY A 224 -61.95 -49.97 -8.26
CA GLY A 224 -61.72 -49.45 -6.93
C GLY A 224 -62.97 -49.34 -6.05
N SER A 225 -64.12 -49.85 -6.51
CA SER A 225 -65.32 -49.93 -5.67
C SER A 225 -65.15 -50.97 -4.56
N MET A 226 -65.68 -50.67 -3.38
CA MET A 226 -65.65 -51.56 -2.23
C MET A 226 -67.04 -52.15 -2.00
N ASN A 227 -67.16 -53.47 -2.06
CA ASN A 227 -68.41 -54.18 -1.82
C ASN A 227 -68.26 -55.21 -0.70
N VAL A 228 -69.37 -55.59 -0.08
CA VAL A 228 -69.42 -56.64 0.95
C VAL A 228 -70.18 -57.82 0.38
N ASN A 229 -69.58 -59.00 0.37
CA ASN A 229 -70.24 -60.24 -0.03
C ASN A 229 -70.90 -60.87 1.20
N LEU A 230 -72.22 -60.73 1.35
CA LEU A 230 -72.96 -61.28 2.49
C LEU A 230 -73.20 -62.79 2.30
N PRO A 231 -72.89 -63.65 3.29
CA PRO A 231 -73.14 -65.09 3.20
C PRO A 231 -74.63 -65.39 3.39
N GLY A 232 -75.38 -65.49 2.27
CA GLY A 232 -76.81 -65.87 2.25
C GLY A 232 -77.59 -65.04 1.22
N SER A 233 -78.25 -65.71 0.27
CA SER A 233 -79.02 -65.03 -0.77
C SER A 233 -80.44 -64.71 -0.30
N PHE A 234 -80.62 -63.56 0.37
CA PHE A 234 -81.95 -63.03 0.65
C PHE A 234 -82.75 -62.94 -0.65
N THR A 235 -83.91 -63.58 -0.70
CA THR A 235 -84.79 -63.59 -1.87
C THR A 235 -86.08 -62.88 -1.54
N LYS A 236 -86.42 -61.89 -2.35
CA LYS A 236 -87.70 -61.19 -2.29
C LYS A 236 -88.67 -61.87 -3.26
N LEU A 237 -89.70 -62.51 -2.72
CA LEU A 237 -90.79 -63.11 -3.51
C LEU A 237 -92.00 -62.18 -3.44
N ASN A 238 -92.39 -61.60 -4.58
CA ASN A 238 -93.56 -60.72 -4.65
C ASN A 238 -94.83 -61.53 -4.90
N PHE A 239 -95.95 -61.04 -4.39
CA PHE A 239 -97.28 -61.62 -4.61
C PHE A 239 -98.36 -60.53 -4.64
N THR A 240 -99.51 -60.87 -5.19
CA THR A 240 -100.66 -59.97 -5.34
C THR A 240 -101.90 -60.47 -4.59
N ALA A 241 -102.86 -59.57 -4.35
CA ALA A 241 -104.15 -59.95 -3.77
C ALA A 241 -104.98 -60.87 -4.69
N SER A 242 -104.63 -60.95 -5.96
CA SER A 242 -105.29 -61.77 -6.99
C SER A 242 -104.65 -63.14 -7.18
N ASP A 243 -103.54 -63.44 -6.49
CA ASP A 243 -102.91 -64.76 -6.54
C ASP A 243 -103.82 -65.82 -5.88
N ASN A 244 -103.43 -67.10 -5.94
CA ASN A 244 -104.27 -68.22 -5.50
C ASN A 244 -104.36 -68.34 -3.96
N TRP A 245 -105.01 -67.37 -3.32
CA TRP A 245 -105.32 -67.35 -1.90
C TRP A 245 -106.51 -68.27 -1.59
N VAL A 246 -106.25 -69.36 -0.87
CA VAL A 246 -107.24 -70.38 -0.53
C VAL A 246 -107.64 -70.26 0.93
N ASP A 247 -108.92 -70.43 1.26
CA ASP A 247 -109.38 -70.43 2.66
C ASP A 247 -108.77 -71.62 3.42
N ASP A 248 -108.13 -71.32 4.54
CA ASP A 248 -107.47 -72.25 5.43
C ASP A 248 -108.08 -72.14 6.83
N THR A 249 -108.86 -73.16 7.19
CA THR A 249 -109.52 -73.28 8.49
C THR A 249 -108.69 -74.08 9.50
N THR A 250 -107.44 -74.44 9.19
CA THR A 250 -106.60 -75.29 10.06
C THR A 250 -105.83 -74.47 11.12
N LEU A 251 -105.84 -73.14 11.00
CA LEU A 251 -105.11 -72.21 11.87
C LEU A 251 -106.07 -71.50 12.83
N GLY A 252 -106.42 -72.14 13.95
CA GLY A 252 -107.20 -71.52 15.04
C GLY A 252 -108.72 -71.43 14.80
N THR A 253 -109.38 -70.45 15.44
CA THR A 253 -110.84 -70.24 15.38
C THR A 253 -111.32 -69.29 14.28
N GLN A 254 -110.39 -68.66 13.54
CA GLN A 254 -110.68 -67.73 12.44
C GLN A 254 -110.35 -68.43 11.11
N THR A 255 -111.08 -68.13 10.04
CA THR A 255 -110.72 -68.57 8.69
C THR A 255 -109.66 -67.63 8.11
N TYR A 256 -108.46 -68.15 7.87
CA TYR A 256 -107.39 -67.40 7.20
C TYR A 256 -107.42 -67.67 5.70
N LYS A 257 -106.86 -66.76 4.90
CA LYS A 257 -106.52 -67.01 3.50
C LYS A 257 -105.04 -67.36 3.42
N LYS A 258 -104.71 -68.49 2.80
CA LYS A 258 -103.35 -68.99 2.59
C LYS A 258 -102.92 -68.86 1.14
N LEU A 259 -101.74 -68.31 0.91
CA LEU A 259 -101.02 -68.31 -0.35
C LEU A 259 -99.74 -69.13 -0.21
N SER A 260 -99.45 -70.00 -1.19
CA SER A 260 -98.20 -70.78 -1.25
C SER A 260 -97.33 -70.26 -2.39
N LEU A 261 -96.07 -69.91 -2.08
CA LEU A 261 -95.10 -69.35 -3.02
C LEU A 261 -93.86 -70.25 -3.10
N GLU A 262 -93.40 -70.58 -4.31
CA GLU A 262 -92.16 -71.33 -4.51
C GLU A 262 -90.95 -70.51 -4.03
N ALA A 263 -90.25 -71.03 -3.03
CA ALA A 263 -89.13 -70.35 -2.37
C ALA A 263 -87.82 -71.11 -2.52
N GLY A 264 -87.79 -72.22 -3.27
CA GLY A 264 -86.61 -73.07 -3.43
C GLY A 264 -86.11 -73.64 -2.10
N GLY A 265 -87.00 -73.85 -1.12
CA GLY A 265 -86.66 -74.34 0.22
C GLY A 265 -86.13 -73.28 1.19
N LYS A 266 -86.17 -71.99 0.83
CA LYS A 266 -85.74 -70.90 1.72
C LYS A 266 -86.74 -70.65 2.85
N SER A 267 -86.24 -70.23 4.00
CA SER A 267 -87.06 -69.94 5.18
C SER A 267 -87.58 -68.50 5.15
N PRO A 268 -88.87 -68.26 5.40
CA PRO A 268 -89.42 -66.91 5.40
C PRO A 268 -88.98 -66.16 6.66
N LEU A 269 -88.58 -64.90 6.50
CA LEU A 269 -88.19 -64.02 7.61
C LEU A 269 -89.30 -63.05 7.97
N ALA A 270 -89.83 -62.34 6.98
CA ALA A 270 -90.85 -61.32 7.18
C ALA A 270 -91.68 -61.14 5.91
N VAL A 271 -92.96 -60.84 6.10
CA VAL A 271 -93.89 -60.45 5.03
C VAL A 271 -94.20 -58.98 5.15
N PHE A 272 -94.23 -58.32 4.00
CA PHE A 272 -94.55 -56.92 3.87
C PHE A 272 -95.75 -56.75 2.95
N ARG A 273 -96.74 -55.99 3.41
CA ARG A 273 -97.91 -55.60 2.63
C ARG A 273 -97.65 -54.27 1.94
N LYS A 274 -98.10 -54.13 0.70
CA LYS A 274 -98.05 -52.87 -0.04
C LYS A 274 -99.11 -51.91 0.49
N ASN A 275 -98.70 -50.70 0.85
CA ASN A 275 -99.55 -49.60 1.27
C ASN A 275 -99.22 -48.35 0.43
N GLY A 276 -99.99 -48.12 -0.64
CA GLY A 276 -99.67 -47.10 -1.64
C GLY A 276 -98.34 -47.36 -2.35
N THR A 277 -97.36 -46.48 -2.15
CA THR A 277 -95.99 -46.60 -2.68
C THR A 277 -95.01 -47.24 -1.69
N ALA A 278 -95.42 -47.47 -0.44
CA ALA A 278 -94.60 -48.04 0.61
C ALA A 278 -94.94 -49.51 0.88
N TYR A 279 -94.09 -50.17 1.66
CA TYR A 279 -94.30 -51.52 2.16
C TYR A 279 -94.17 -51.52 3.68
N GLU A 280 -95.13 -52.11 4.36
CA GLU A 280 -95.19 -52.20 5.82
C GLU A 280 -95.13 -53.66 6.23
N GLN A 281 -94.38 -53.97 7.29
CA GLN A 281 -94.33 -55.32 7.82
C GLN A 281 -95.70 -55.69 8.37
N VAL A 282 -96.21 -56.85 7.94
CA VAL A 282 -97.49 -57.38 8.40
C VAL A 282 -97.28 -58.63 9.22
N VAL A 283 -98.06 -58.77 10.29
CA VAL A 283 -98.13 -60.01 11.05
C VAL A 283 -98.93 -61.01 10.22
N ALA A 284 -98.25 -62.02 9.70
CA ALA A 284 -98.84 -63.15 8.99
C ALA A 284 -98.28 -64.45 9.57
N TYR A 285 -99.04 -65.53 9.47
CA TYR A 285 -98.51 -66.85 9.77
C TYR A 285 -97.65 -67.30 8.60
N LEU A 286 -96.40 -67.63 8.88
CA LEU A 286 -95.42 -68.06 7.89
C LEU A 286 -95.02 -69.49 8.21
N ALA A 287 -95.09 -70.36 7.21
CA ALA A 287 -94.67 -71.74 7.32
C ALA A 287 -93.85 -72.14 6.10
N VAL A 288 -92.89 -73.04 6.30
CA VAL A 288 -92.22 -73.73 5.20
C VAL A 288 -93.00 -74.99 4.90
N ASN A 289 -93.36 -75.19 3.65
CA ASN A 289 -94.10 -76.36 3.18
C ASN A 289 -93.41 -76.94 1.94
N GLY A 290 -92.55 -77.93 2.14
CA GLY A 290 -91.68 -78.45 1.10
C GLY A 290 -90.70 -77.38 0.61
N THR A 291 -90.74 -77.08 -0.69
CA THR A 291 -89.94 -76.01 -1.31
C THR A 291 -90.61 -74.64 -1.25
N ASN A 292 -91.86 -74.58 -0.79
CA ASN A 292 -92.67 -73.37 -0.76
C ASN A 292 -92.66 -72.69 0.61
N VAL A 293 -93.02 -71.41 0.58
CA VAL A 293 -93.43 -70.63 1.74
C VAL A 293 -94.93 -70.42 1.68
N ASP A 294 -95.61 -70.84 2.74
CA ASP A 294 -97.01 -70.58 2.96
C ASP A 294 -97.16 -69.30 3.79
N ILE A 295 -97.99 -68.38 3.30
CA ILE A 295 -98.36 -67.12 3.95
C ILE A 295 -99.85 -67.18 4.24
N ALA A 296 -100.23 -67.09 5.52
CA ALA A 296 -101.63 -67.03 5.92
C ALA A 296 -101.97 -65.72 6.65
N ASN A 297 -103.03 -65.06 6.20
CA ASN A 297 -103.53 -63.80 6.75
C ASN A 297 -105.07 -63.75 6.68
N LEU A 298 -105.73 -62.88 7.45
CA LEU A 298 -107.20 -62.81 7.49
C LEU A 298 -107.81 -62.39 6.14
N GLU A 299 -107.03 -61.72 5.30
CA GLU A 299 -107.43 -61.25 3.97
C GLU A 299 -106.30 -61.49 2.95
N ALA A 300 -106.65 -61.56 1.68
CA ALA A 300 -105.69 -61.56 0.58
C ALA A 300 -105.15 -60.13 0.39
N PHE A 301 -103.86 -59.98 0.10
CA PHE A 301 -103.22 -58.68 -0.08
C PHE A 301 -102.04 -58.74 -1.05
N GLU A 302 -101.62 -57.59 -1.57
CA GLU A 302 -100.41 -57.44 -2.39
C GLU A 302 -99.21 -57.14 -1.49
N GLY A 303 -98.06 -57.76 -1.77
CA GLY A 303 -96.91 -57.67 -0.90
C GLY A 303 -95.69 -58.44 -1.40
N TYR A 304 -94.72 -58.62 -0.49
CA TYR A 304 -93.62 -59.56 -0.70
C TYR A 304 -93.21 -60.24 0.60
N VAL A 305 -92.61 -61.42 0.47
CA VAL A 305 -91.93 -62.13 1.56
C VAL A 305 -90.42 -62.10 1.32
N ILE A 306 -89.64 -61.85 2.37
CA ILE A 306 -88.19 -62.03 2.33
C ILE A 306 -87.89 -63.43 2.86
N CYS A 307 -87.16 -64.22 2.08
CA CYS A 307 -86.69 -65.54 2.46
C CYS A 307 -85.16 -65.58 2.51
N VAL A 308 -84.59 -66.43 3.37
CA VAL A 308 -83.15 -66.71 3.48
C VAL A 308 -82.86 -68.18 3.27
#